data_AF-A0A443QZV3-F1
#
_entry.id   AF-A0A443QZV3-F1
#
_cell.length_a   1.000
_cell.length_b   1.000
_cell.length_c   1.000
_cell.angle_alpha   90.00
_cell.angle_beta   90.00
_cell.angle_gamma   90.00
#
_symmetry.space_group_name_H-M   'P 1'
#
loop_
_entity.id
_entity.type
_entity.pdbx_description
1 polymer ?
#
loop_
_entity_poly.entity_id
_entity_poly.type
_entity_poly.pdbx_seq_one_letter_code
_entity_poly.pdbx_strand_id
1 'polypeptide(L)'
;HALRHNRKKENINLEEYDSSYFIVLLNENTIAWNEIDKVVSQFDAYNNFTPIEENGEKMRNGFKYIPKDYVDAVVVPWYRETNSYYRVQSSDPDKRPNSPFPKEDYASFSDYFYKKYNAKVTTNDQLLLDVKNVEKLFGHLKPQRKKKRTGYQMHLVPELCLILP
;
A
#
# COMPACT_ATOMS: atom_id res chain seq x y z
N HIS A 1 23.68 -45.55 1.91
CA HIS A 1 24.21 -44.95 0.66
C HIS A 1 23.58 -43.57 0.51
N ALA A 2 24.20 -42.52 1.07
CA ALA A 2 23.68 -41.15 1.04
C ALA A 2 24.60 -40.29 0.18
N LEU A 3 24.11 -39.84 -0.97
CA LEU A 3 24.80 -38.94 -1.88
C LEU A 3 24.87 -37.55 -1.24
N ARG A 4 25.99 -37.25 -0.57
CA ARG A 4 26.37 -35.87 -0.24
C ARG A 4 26.75 -35.18 -1.54
N HIS A 5 25.87 -34.32 -2.05
CA HIS A 5 26.25 -33.34 -3.06
C HIS A 5 27.25 -32.36 -2.45
N ASN A 6 28.53 -32.58 -2.72
CA ASN A 6 29.58 -31.58 -2.54
C ASN A 6 29.32 -30.43 -3.50
N ARG A 7 28.63 -29.38 -3.04
CA ARG A 7 28.62 -28.10 -3.73
C ARG A 7 30.04 -27.51 -3.57
N LYS A 8 30.89 -27.70 -4.58
CA LYS A 8 32.15 -26.97 -4.68
C LYS A 8 31.81 -25.48 -4.60
N LYS A 9 32.34 -24.78 -3.59
CA LYS A 9 32.42 -23.33 -3.61
C LYS A 9 33.47 -22.98 -4.64
N GLU A 10 33.05 -22.84 -5.89
CA GLU A 10 33.86 -22.13 -6.88
C GLU A 10 33.86 -20.66 -6.45
N ASN A 11 35.06 -20.16 -6.13
CA ASN A 11 35.27 -18.73 -5.96
C ASN A 11 34.98 -18.08 -7.31
N ILE A 12 33.82 -17.46 -7.44
CA ILE A 12 33.48 -16.65 -8.61
C ILE A 12 34.43 -15.45 -8.55
N ASN A 13 35.35 -15.39 -9.52
CA ASN A 13 36.17 -14.21 -9.74
C ASN A 13 35.24 -13.08 -10.17
N LEU A 14 35.08 -12.05 -9.33
CA LEU A 14 34.11 -10.95 -9.51
C LEU A 14 34.69 -9.78 -10.32
N GLU A 15 35.82 -9.97 -10.98
CA GLU A 15 36.39 -8.95 -11.86
C GLU A 15 35.81 -9.10 -13.28
N GLU A 16 35.08 -8.07 -13.69
CA GLU A 16 34.85 -7.64 -15.08
C GLU A 16 33.78 -8.36 -15.94
N TYR A 17 32.55 -8.45 -15.42
CA TYR A 17 31.36 -8.33 -16.27
C TYR A 17 30.33 -7.45 -15.56
N ASP A 18 30.33 -6.16 -15.92
CA ASP A 18 29.37 -5.18 -15.40
C ASP A 18 28.02 -5.38 -16.12
N SER A 19 27.41 -6.54 -15.90
CA SER A 19 26.08 -6.85 -16.43
C SER A 19 25.06 -6.21 -15.50
N SER A 20 24.48 -5.11 -15.95
CA SER A 20 23.28 -4.56 -15.33
C SER A 20 22.08 -5.38 -15.80
N TYR A 21 21.35 -5.96 -14.84
CA TYR A 21 20.13 -6.71 -15.10
C TYR A 21 18.93 -5.92 -14.57
N PHE A 22 17.85 -5.91 -15.33
CA PHE A 22 16.57 -5.38 -14.89
C PHE A 22 15.60 -6.52 -14.59
N ILE A 23 14.81 -6.36 -13.54
CA ILE A 23 13.64 -7.21 -13.29
C ILE A 23 12.46 -6.52 -13.97
N VAL A 24 11.81 -7.21 -14.91
CA VAL A 24 10.70 -6.66 -15.69
C VAL A 24 9.45 -7.53 -15.54
N LEU A 25 8.29 -6.90 -15.71
CA LEU A 25 7.00 -7.59 -15.72
C LEU A 25 6.86 -8.41 -17.01
N LEU A 26 6.24 -9.58 -16.89
CA LEU A 26 5.98 -10.49 -17.99
C LEU A 26 4.48 -10.73 -18.17
N ASN A 27 4.04 -10.84 -19.41
CA ASN A 27 2.72 -11.30 -19.81
C ASN A 27 2.87 -12.54 -20.71
N GLU A 28 2.36 -13.70 -20.27
CA GLU A 28 2.38 -14.96 -21.03
C GLU A 28 3.73 -15.28 -21.70
N ASN A 29 4.84 -14.92 -21.04
CA ASN A 29 6.26 -15.05 -21.45
C ASN A 29 6.86 -13.95 -22.35
N THR A 30 6.17 -12.82 -22.54
CA THR A 30 6.70 -11.62 -23.21
C THR A 30 6.86 -10.48 -22.21
N ILE A 31 7.73 -9.51 -22.49
CA ILE A 31 7.85 -8.32 -21.64
C ILE A 31 6.55 -7.51 -21.76
N ALA A 32 5.95 -7.21 -20.62
CA ALA A 32 4.69 -6.49 -20.49
C ALA A 32 4.92 -4.97 -20.64
N TRP A 33 5.41 -4.54 -21.80
CA TRP A 33 5.79 -3.13 -22.04
C TRP A 33 4.65 -2.16 -21.78
N ASN A 34 3.44 -2.48 -22.24
CA ASN A 34 2.27 -1.63 -22.05
C ASN A 34 1.91 -1.45 -20.57
N GLU A 35 2.04 -2.51 -19.77
CA GLU A 35 1.80 -2.49 -18.33
C GLU A 35 2.90 -1.70 -17.61
N ILE A 36 4.16 -1.89 -18.02
CA ILE A 36 5.30 -1.15 -17.49
C ILE A 36 5.13 0.35 -17.75
N ASP A 37 4.80 0.75 -18.98
CA ASP A 37 4.59 2.16 -19.34
C ASP A 37 3.47 2.80 -18.52
N LYS A 38 2.37 2.06 -18.29
CA LYS A 38 1.27 2.51 -17.41
C LYS A 38 1.73 2.68 -15.98
N VAL A 39 2.46 1.72 -15.42
CA VAL A 39 2.97 1.76 -14.05
C VAL A 39 3.92 2.94 -13.88
N VAL A 40 4.89 3.11 -14.79
CA VAL A 40 5.86 4.20 -14.76
C VAL A 40 5.15 5.55 -14.83
N SER A 41 4.24 5.74 -15.79
CA SER A 41 3.50 7.00 -15.94
C SER A 41 2.68 7.36 -14.69
N GLN A 42 2.03 6.36 -14.07
CA GLN A 42 1.26 6.57 -12.84
C GLN A 42 2.15 6.82 -11.62
N PHE A 43 3.32 6.18 -11.56
CA PHE A 43 4.29 6.38 -10.49
C PHE A 43 4.96 7.76 -10.57
N ASP A 44 5.24 8.24 -11.78
CA ASP A 44 5.72 9.60 -12.01
C ASP A 44 4.66 10.63 -11.64
N ALA A 45 3.39 10.39 -11.99
CA ALA A 45 2.28 11.22 -11.53
C ALA A 45 2.17 11.24 -10.00
N TYR A 46 2.43 10.10 -9.33
CA TYR A 46 2.49 10.02 -7.87
C TYR A 46 3.68 10.78 -7.27
N ASN A 47 4.90 10.61 -7.80
CA ASN A 47 6.08 11.29 -7.29
C ASN A 47 6.02 12.82 -7.49
N ASN A 48 5.34 13.26 -8.55
CA ASN A 48 5.08 14.68 -8.80
C ASN A 48 3.86 15.21 -8.03
N PHE A 49 3.09 14.34 -7.37
CA PHE A 49 1.99 14.75 -6.51
C PHE A 49 2.56 15.29 -5.19
N THR A 50 2.58 16.61 -5.04
CA THR A 50 2.92 17.25 -3.76
C THR A 50 1.77 17.02 -2.77
N PRO A 51 1.93 16.15 -1.77
CA PRO A 51 0.89 15.93 -0.79
C PRO A 51 1.13 16.98 0.28
N ILE A 52 0.56 18.18 0.14
CA ILE A 52 0.14 19.08 1.24
C ILE A 52 -0.68 20.22 0.59
N GLU A 53 -1.92 20.30 1.06
CA GLU A 53 -2.89 21.42 0.94
C GLU A 53 -3.61 21.65 -0.40
N GLU A 54 -2.98 22.16 -1.47
CA GLU A 54 -3.77 22.76 -2.56
C GLU A 54 -4.40 21.77 -3.56
N ASN A 55 -3.70 20.67 -3.90
CA ASN A 55 -4.22 19.67 -4.85
C ASN A 55 -5.16 18.65 -4.21
N GLY A 56 -4.94 18.35 -2.92
CA GLY A 56 -5.76 17.40 -2.18
C GLY A 56 -7.20 17.89 -2.02
N GLU A 57 -7.44 19.18 -1.77
CA GLU A 57 -8.80 19.72 -1.60
C GLU A 57 -9.60 19.71 -2.91
N LYS A 58 -8.98 20.06 -4.04
CA LYS A 58 -9.63 20.06 -5.35
C LYS A 58 -9.98 18.64 -5.83
N MET A 59 -9.08 17.67 -5.61
CA MET A 59 -9.32 16.25 -5.92
C MET A 59 -10.41 15.63 -5.03
N ARG A 60 -10.60 16.14 -3.80
CA ARG A 60 -11.64 15.70 -2.86
C ARG A 60 -13.04 16.20 -3.21
N ASN A 61 -13.14 17.32 -3.92
CA ASN A 61 -14.43 17.89 -4.30
C ASN A 61 -15.10 16.99 -5.35
N GLY A 62 -16.02 16.14 -4.89
CA GLY A 62 -16.67 15.12 -5.71
C GLY A 62 -16.05 13.72 -5.61
N PHE A 63 -15.27 13.43 -4.56
CA PHE A 63 -14.79 12.07 -4.29
C PHE A 63 -15.97 11.09 -4.30
N LYS A 64 -15.88 10.06 -5.15
CA LYS A 64 -16.88 9.00 -5.26
C LYS A 64 -16.26 7.68 -4.86
N TYR A 65 -16.69 7.17 -3.71
CA TYR A 65 -16.27 5.86 -3.25
C TYR A 65 -16.88 4.75 -4.12
N ILE A 66 -16.01 3.96 -4.76
CA ILE A 66 -16.38 2.80 -5.57
C ILE A 66 -15.67 1.57 -4.96
N PRO A 67 -16.36 0.67 -4.24
CA PRO A 67 -15.75 -0.46 -3.55
C PRO A 67 -14.88 -1.37 -4.44
N LYS A 68 -15.25 -1.50 -5.72
CA LYS A 68 -14.56 -2.34 -6.69
C LYS A 68 -13.12 -1.90 -6.95
N ASP A 69 -12.87 -0.59 -6.88
CA ASP A 69 -11.55 -0.01 -7.16
C ASP A 69 -10.54 -0.36 -6.05
N TYR A 70 -11.02 -0.80 -4.89
CA TYR A 70 -10.20 -1.16 -3.73
C TYR A 70 -10.02 -2.69 -3.59
N VAL A 71 -10.56 -3.50 -4.50
CA VAL A 71 -10.38 -4.95 -4.48
C VAL A 71 -8.94 -5.28 -4.89
N ASP A 72 -8.20 -5.97 -4.01
CA ASP A 72 -6.78 -6.31 -4.17
C ASP A 72 -5.83 -5.11 -4.41
N ALA A 73 -6.32 -3.90 -4.19
CA ALA A 73 -5.55 -2.67 -4.40
C ALA A 73 -4.42 -2.51 -3.37
N VAL A 74 -3.37 -1.82 -3.79
CA VAL A 74 -2.38 -1.24 -2.90
C VAL A 74 -2.66 0.25 -2.79
N VAL A 75 -2.71 0.76 -1.56
CA VAL A 75 -3.01 2.15 -1.27
C VAL A 75 -1.92 2.82 -0.46
N VAL A 76 -1.78 4.13 -0.65
CA VAL A 76 -0.84 4.98 0.08
C VAL A 76 -1.60 6.15 0.71
N PRO A 77 -1.46 6.38 2.03
CA PRO A 77 -2.07 7.54 2.67
C PRO A 77 -1.34 8.83 2.26
N TRP A 78 -2.05 9.79 1.67
CA TRP A 78 -1.44 11.05 1.22
C TRP A 78 -1.30 12.10 2.32
N TYR A 79 -1.99 11.93 3.45
CA TYR A 79 -2.01 12.88 4.57
C TYR A 79 -0.78 12.79 5.49
N ARG A 80 0.22 11.99 5.16
CA ARG A 80 1.43 11.84 5.98
C ARG A 80 2.63 11.48 5.10
N GLU A 81 3.79 11.98 5.49
CA GLU A 81 5.07 11.64 4.86
C GLU A 81 5.51 10.24 5.31
N THR A 82 5.00 9.20 4.64
CA THR A 82 5.48 7.82 4.86
C THR A 82 5.57 7.06 3.54
N ASN A 83 6.67 6.35 3.31
CA ASN A 83 6.83 5.39 2.21
C ASN A 83 6.14 4.04 2.49
N SER A 84 5.12 4.03 3.35
CA SER A 84 4.44 2.81 3.75
C SER A 84 3.26 2.52 2.84
N TYR A 85 3.36 1.39 2.14
CA TYR A 85 2.32 0.85 1.29
C TYR A 85 1.38 -0.07 2.08
N TYR A 86 0.10 -0.06 1.71
CA TYR A 86 -0.93 -0.85 2.38
C TYR A 86 -1.72 -1.68 1.38
N ARG A 87 -1.73 -3.01 1.54
CA ARG A 87 -2.61 -3.88 0.76
C ARG A 87 -4.00 -3.88 1.39
N VAL A 88 -5.01 -3.55 0.61
CA VAL A 88 -6.42 -3.68 1.01
C VAL A 88 -6.76 -5.16 1.16
N GLN A 89 -7.36 -5.52 2.29
CA GLN A 89 -7.88 -6.87 2.52
C GLN A 89 -9.37 -6.94 2.19
N SER A 90 -10.10 -5.91 2.60
CA SER A 90 -11.54 -5.78 2.40
C SER A 90 -11.98 -4.36 2.75
N SER A 91 -13.14 -3.96 2.24
CA SER A 91 -13.87 -2.81 2.78
C SER A 91 -14.77 -3.29 3.92
N ASP A 92 -14.67 -2.62 5.07
CA ASP A 92 -15.43 -2.99 6.26
C ASP A 92 -16.86 -2.44 6.16
N PRO A 93 -17.91 -3.30 6.09
CA PRO A 93 -19.29 -2.85 5.91
C PRO A 93 -19.85 -2.08 7.11
N ASP A 94 -19.24 -2.24 8.30
CA ASP A 94 -19.75 -1.68 9.55
C ASP A 94 -19.06 -0.36 9.93
N LYS A 95 -17.99 0.03 9.22
CA LYS A 95 -17.20 1.21 9.55
C LYS A 95 -17.21 2.27 8.46
N ARG A 96 -17.44 3.50 8.89
CA ARG A 96 -17.46 4.73 8.12
C ARG A 96 -16.57 5.78 8.79
N PRO A 97 -16.23 6.90 8.13
CA PRO A 97 -15.44 7.96 8.76
C PRO A 97 -16.07 8.55 10.02
N ASN A 98 -17.41 8.56 10.14
CA ASN A 98 -18.11 9.02 11.34
C ASN A 98 -18.28 7.95 12.43
N SER A 99 -17.88 6.69 12.18
CA SER A 99 -17.93 5.64 13.19
C SER A 99 -16.98 5.95 14.36
N PRO A 100 -17.30 5.50 15.59
CA PRO A 100 -16.46 5.71 16.76
C PRO A 100 -15.03 5.21 16.56
N PHE A 101 -14.04 6.00 16.98
CA PHE A 101 -12.66 5.54 16.95
C PHE A 101 -12.38 4.65 18.18
N PRO A 102 -11.58 3.59 18.05
CA PRO A 102 -11.30 2.68 19.17
C PRO A 102 -10.54 3.30 20.37
N LYS A 103 -10.01 4.52 20.23
CA LYS A 103 -9.36 5.24 21.32
C LYS A 103 -10.26 6.40 21.77
N GLU A 104 -10.44 6.54 23.07
CA GLU A 104 -11.33 7.54 23.69
C GLU A 104 -10.93 8.99 23.39
N ASP A 105 -9.67 9.25 23.05
CA ASP A 105 -9.17 10.59 22.67
C ASP A 105 -9.81 11.15 21.40
N TYR A 106 -10.45 10.30 20.58
CA TYR A 106 -11.02 10.66 19.30
C TYR A 106 -12.47 10.19 19.19
N ALA A 107 -13.37 11.10 18.82
CA ALA A 107 -14.79 10.79 18.73
C ALA A 107 -15.11 9.85 17.56
N SER A 108 -14.37 9.96 16.46
CA SER A 108 -14.57 9.17 15.24
C SER A 108 -13.28 9.03 14.44
N PHE A 109 -13.29 8.20 13.39
CA PHE A 109 -12.16 8.12 12.45
C PHE A 109 -11.87 9.47 11.79
N SER A 110 -12.90 10.20 11.37
CA SER A 110 -12.74 11.55 10.82
C SER A 110 -12.12 12.51 11.83
N ASP A 111 -12.51 12.44 13.11
CA ASP A 111 -11.93 13.26 14.17
C ASP A 111 -10.45 12.91 14.40
N TYR A 112 -10.11 11.61 14.36
CA TYR A 112 -8.72 11.15 14.44
C TYR A 112 -7.84 11.72 13.31
N PHE A 113 -8.29 11.59 12.05
CA PHE A 113 -7.52 12.07 10.90
C PHE A 113 -7.39 13.60 10.89
N TYR A 114 -8.44 14.31 11.31
CA TYR A 114 -8.41 15.76 11.43
C TYR A 114 -7.48 16.22 12.56
N LYS A 115 -7.68 15.77 13.80
CA LYS A 115 -6.88 16.22 14.95
C LYS A 115 -5.40 15.84 14.85
N LYS A 116 -5.09 14.69 14.28
CA LYS A 116 -3.70 14.18 14.25
C LYS A 116 -2.92 14.62 13.02
N TYR A 117 -3.58 14.79 11.87
CA TYR A 117 -2.92 15.04 10.59
C TYR A 117 -3.46 16.26 9.84
N ASN A 118 -4.40 17.01 10.44
CA ASN A 118 -5.14 18.08 9.76
C ASN A 118 -5.84 17.63 8.46
N ALA A 119 -6.17 16.34 8.37
CA ALA A 119 -6.73 15.73 7.17
C ALA A 119 -8.26 15.69 7.25
N LYS A 120 -8.91 16.64 6.58
CA LYS A 120 -10.37 16.73 6.54
C LYS A 120 -10.97 15.73 5.55
N VAL A 121 -11.87 14.88 6.05
CA VAL A 121 -12.73 13.98 5.28
C VAL A 121 -13.98 14.74 4.84
N THR A 122 -14.33 14.69 3.56
CA THR A 122 -15.50 15.38 3.01
C THR A 122 -16.71 14.47 2.90
N THR A 123 -16.51 13.16 2.71
CA THR A 123 -17.60 12.20 2.49
C THR A 123 -17.66 11.15 3.59
N ASN A 124 -18.82 10.96 4.23
CA ASN A 124 -18.99 9.97 5.30
C ASN A 124 -19.60 8.64 4.84
N ASP A 125 -20.05 8.55 3.59
CA ASP A 125 -20.72 7.35 3.07
C ASP A 125 -19.75 6.25 2.60
N GLN A 126 -18.45 6.54 2.57
CA GLN A 126 -17.41 5.59 2.23
C GLN A 126 -17.18 4.56 3.33
N LEU A 127 -16.95 3.30 2.95
CA LEU A 127 -16.55 2.25 3.88
C LEU A 127 -15.06 2.38 4.20
N LEU A 128 -14.66 2.08 5.44
CA LEU A 128 -13.24 2.07 5.78
C LEU A 128 -12.54 0.83 5.22
N LEU A 129 -11.28 0.99 4.84
CA LEU A 129 -10.44 -0.09 4.29
C LEU A 129 -9.75 -0.83 5.44
N ASP A 130 -9.98 -2.15 5.59
CA ASP A 130 -9.12 -3.01 6.41
C ASP A 130 -7.84 -3.30 5.61
N VAL A 131 -6.69 -2.91 6.16
CA VAL A 131 -5.42 -2.93 5.42
C VAL A 131 -4.31 -3.67 6.15
N LYS A 132 -3.36 -4.20 5.37
CA LYS A 132 -2.09 -4.74 5.86
C LYS A 132 -0.93 -3.92 5.30
N ASN A 133 -0.05 -3.46 6.18
CA ASN A 133 1.20 -2.81 5.77
C ASN A 133 2.07 -3.82 4.99
N VAL A 134 2.53 -3.40 3.81
CA VAL A 134 3.28 -4.21 2.86
C VAL A 134 4.73 -4.45 3.29
N GLU A 135 5.38 -3.51 3.98
CA GLU A 135 6.74 -3.72 4.54
C GLU A 135 6.76 -4.91 5.51
N LYS A 136 5.67 -5.08 6.28
CA LYS A 136 5.49 -6.25 7.15
C LYS A 136 5.25 -7.56 6.38
N LEU A 137 4.98 -7.51 5.07
CA LEU A 137 4.81 -8.66 4.19
C LEU A 137 6.14 -9.17 3.62
N PHE A 138 7.15 -8.32 3.46
CA PHE A 138 8.43 -8.68 2.83
C PHE A 138 9.43 -9.41 3.75
N GLY A 139 9.15 -9.53 5.05
CA GLY A 139 10.04 -10.16 6.05
C GLY A 139 9.98 -11.71 6.16
N HIS A 140 9.46 -12.44 5.17
CA HIS A 140 9.06 -13.85 5.34
C HIS A 140 10.01 -14.92 4.78
N LEU A 141 11.33 -14.75 4.92
CA LEU A 141 12.28 -15.85 4.66
C LEU A 141 12.29 -16.92 5.78
N LYS A 142 11.60 -16.68 6.89
CA LYS A 142 11.46 -17.66 8.00
C LYS A 142 9.99 -17.99 8.24
N PRO A 143 9.62 -19.27 8.44
CA PRO A 143 8.25 -19.64 8.76
C PRO A 143 7.85 -19.00 10.10
N GLN A 144 6.94 -18.04 10.05
CA GLN A 144 6.42 -17.43 11.27
C GLN A 144 5.34 -18.35 11.87
N ARG A 145 5.51 -18.74 13.13
CA ARG A 145 4.40 -19.30 13.93
C ARG A 145 3.24 -18.31 13.85
N LYS A 146 2.04 -18.79 13.48
CA LYS A 146 0.82 -17.98 13.42
C LYS A 146 0.59 -17.31 14.78
N LYS A 147 1.08 -16.08 14.97
CA LYS A 147 0.70 -15.28 16.13
C LYS A 147 -0.78 -14.94 15.92
N LYS A 148 -1.64 -15.28 16.88
CA LYS A 148 -3.01 -14.74 16.92
C LYS A 148 -2.90 -13.22 16.78
N ARG A 149 -3.66 -12.62 15.85
CA ARG A 149 -3.66 -11.16 15.67
C ARG A 149 -4.21 -10.54 16.95
N THR A 150 -3.33 -10.20 17.88
CA THR A 150 -3.62 -9.37 19.06
C THR A 150 -3.36 -7.89 18.78
N GLY A 151 -2.99 -7.55 17.54
CA GLY A 151 -2.68 -6.20 17.11
C GLY A 151 -3.89 -5.50 16.50
N TYR A 152 -4.08 -4.25 16.91
CA TYR A 152 -5.01 -3.27 16.34
C TYR A 152 -5.15 -3.41 14.81
N GLN A 153 -6.37 -3.68 14.33
CA GLN A 153 -6.69 -3.63 12.91
C GLN A 153 -6.62 -2.18 12.43
N MET A 154 -5.76 -1.93 11.44
CA MET A 154 -5.59 -0.61 10.89
C MET A 154 -6.67 -0.37 9.82
N HIS A 155 -7.47 0.66 10.04
CA HIS A 155 -8.48 1.10 9.09
C HIS A 155 -8.03 2.41 8.45
N LEU A 156 -8.19 2.52 7.14
CA LEU A 156 -7.91 3.73 6.38
C LEU A 156 -9.20 4.28 5.76
N VAL A 157 -9.25 5.60 5.60
CA VAL A 157 -10.34 6.28 4.87
C VAL A 157 -9.95 6.30 3.38
N PRO A 158 -10.77 5.74 2.48
CA PRO A 158 -10.50 5.70 1.04
C PRO A 158 -10.14 7.06 0.43
N GLU A 159 -10.88 8.12 0.77
CA GLU A 159 -10.64 9.50 0.34
C GLU A 159 -9.26 10.03 0.75
N LEU A 160 -8.74 9.53 1.87
CA LEU A 160 -7.43 9.92 2.40
C LEU A 160 -6.29 9.05 1.82
N CYS A 161 -6.57 8.25 0.80
CA CYS A 161 -5.62 7.33 0.18
C CYS A 161 -5.56 7.53 -1.34
N LEU A 162 -4.37 7.31 -1.90
CA LEU A 162 -4.16 7.13 -3.33
C LEU A 162 -4.11 5.62 -3.61
N ILE A 163 -4.77 5.19 -4.69
CA ILE A 163 -4.65 3.83 -5.22
C ILE A 163 -3.43 3.80 -6.14
N LEU A 164 -2.56 2.81 -5.95
CA LEU A 164 -1.44 2.58 -6.86
C LEU A 164 -1.88 1.72 -8.06
N PRO A 165 -1.23 1.91 -9.24
CA PRO A 165 -1.41 1.08 -10.44
C PRO A 165 -1.30 -0.43 -10.18
#